data_AF-S6UWX3-F1
#
_entry.id   AF-S6UWX3-F1
#
_cell.length_a   1.000
_cell.length_b   1.000
_cell.length_c   1.000
_cell.angle_alpha   90.00
_cell.angle_beta   90.00
_cell.angle_gamma   90.00
#
_symmetry.space_group_name_H-M   'P 1'
#
loop_
_entity.id
_entity.type
_entity.pdbx_description
1 polymer ?
#
loop_
_entity_poly.entity_id
_entity_poly.type
_entity_poly.pdbx_seq_one_letter_code
_entity_poly.pdbx_strand_id
1 'polypeptide(L)' 'MSAFFAERALLPDGWASNVRLEVSQEGLLTRVEANADRQGAEIVSGPLLPGMPNLHSH' A
#
# COMPACT_ATOMS: atom_id res chain seq x y z
N MET A 1 11.33 9.59 1.92
CA MET A 1 10.01 9.41 1.30
C MET A 1 10.15 8.19 0.42
N SER A 2 9.30 7.19 0.64
CA SER A 2 9.38 5.91 -0.06
C SER A 2 8.13 5.72 -0.91
N ALA A 3 8.27 5.02 -2.03
CA ALA A 3 7.15 4.66 -2.88
C ALA A 3 7.11 3.14 -3.06
N PHE A 4 5.91 2.58 -2.93
CA PHE A 4 5.66 1.14 -3.11
C PHE A 4 4.61 0.93 -4.18
N PHE A 5 4.70 -0.20 -4.88
CA PHE A 5 3.74 -0.62 -5.89
C PHE A 5 3.27 -2.04 -5.61
N ALA A 6 1.95 -2.22 -5.50
CA ALA A 6 1.30 -3.50 -5.37
C ALA A 6 0.44 -3.77 -6.59
N GLU A 7 0.61 -4.91 -7.25
CA GLU A 7 -0.24 -5.32 -8.38
C GLU A 7 -1.70 -5.44 -7.96
N ARG A 8 -1.95 -5.88 -6.72
CA ARG A 8 -3.28 -6.02 -6.12
C ARG A 8 -3.24 -5.50 -4.69
N ALA A 9 -4.20 -4.68 -4.30
CA ALA A 9 -4.36 -4.25 -2.91
C ALA A 9 -5.84 -4.20 -2.52
N LEU A 10 -6.14 -4.55 -1.27
CA LEU A 10 -7.45 -4.30 -0.67
C LEU A 10 -7.47 -2.86 -0.11
N LEU A 11 -8.17 -1.97 -0.81
CA LEU A 11 -8.40 -0.58 -0.42
C LEU A 11 -9.76 -0.44 0.31
N PRO A 12 -10.06 0.73 0.90
CA PRO A 12 -11.36 0.95 1.55
C PRO A 12 -12.56 0.69 0.63
N ASP A 13 -12.44 1.00 -0.66
CA ASP A 13 -13.48 0.78 -1.67
C ASP A 13 -13.48 -0.64 -2.27
N GLY A 14 -12.60 -1.52 -1.78
CA GLY A 14 -12.46 -2.90 -2.22
C GLY A 14 -11.15 -3.20 -2.94
N TRP A 15 -11.13 -4.32 -3.68
CA TRP A 15 -9.93 -4.77 -4.39
C TRP A 15 -9.60 -3.87 -5.58
N ALA A 16 -8.40 -3.32 -5.59
CA ALA A 16 -7.85 -2.51 -6.67
C ALA A 16 -6.66 -3.22 -7.34
N SER A 17 -6.33 -2.76 -8.56
CA SER A 17 -5.16 -3.21 -9.32
C SER A 17 -4.18 -2.06 -9.51
N ASN A 18 -2.90 -2.38 -9.64
CA ASN A 18 -1.81 -1.44 -9.91
C ASN A 18 -1.83 -0.24 -8.94
N VAL A 19 -1.64 -0.51 -7.66
CA VAL A 19 -1.76 0.49 -6.60
C VAL A 19 -0.37 1.02 -6.24
N ARG A 20 -0.18 2.33 -6.39
CA ARG A 20 1.01 3.04 -5.93
C ARG A 20 0.73 3.75 -4.60
N LEU A 21 1.66 3.57 -3.66
CA LEU A 21 1.60 4.13 -2.31
C LEU A 21 2.79 5.04 -2.09
N GLU A 22 2.57 6.24 -1.58
CA GLU A 22 3.65 7.10 -1.10
C GLU A 22 3.62 7.15 0.43
N VAL A 23 4.79 6.99 1.04
CA VAL A 23 4.98 6.95 2.49
C VAL A 23 5.96 8.05 2.90
N SER A 24 5.56 8.87 3.87
CA SER A 24 6.39 9.92 4.45
C SER A 24 7.57 9.37 5.24
N GLN A 25 8.48 10.23 5.69
CA GLN A 25 9.60 9.79 6.54
C GLN A 25 9.14 9.31 7.92
N GLU A 26 7.96 9.77 8.36
CA GLU A 26 7.31 9.42 9.63
C GLU A 26 6.48 8.13 9.53
N GLY A 27 6.44 7.48 8.35
CA GLY A 27 5.70 6.24 8.12
C GLY A 27 4.21 6.41 7.82
N LEU A 28 3.75 7.63 7.50
CA LEU A 28 2.35 7.89 7.14
C LEU A 28 2.13 7.74 5.63
N LEU A 29 0.99 7.19 5.24
CA LEU A 29 0.53 7.20 3.85
C LEU A 29 0.19 8.63 3.44
N THR A 30 0.91 9.19 2.48
CA THR A 30 0.66 10.54 1.94
C THR A 30 -0.12 10.50 0.63
N ARG A 31 -0.07 9.39 -0.09
CA ARG A 31 -0.84 9.16 -1.33
C ARG A 31 -1.13 7.68 -1.50
N VAL A 32 -2.34 7.38 -1.96
CA VAL A 32 -2.76 6.06 -2.43
C VAL A 32 -3.43 6.25 -3.78
N GLU A 33 -2.93 5.58 -4.81
CA GLU A 33 -3.43 5.74 -6.18
C GLU A 33 -3.58 4.37 -6.84
N ALA A 34 -4.83 4.00 -7.17
CA ALA A 34 -5.13 2.80 -7.94
C ALA A 34 -4.97 3.06 -9.45
N ASN A 35 -4.77 1.99 -10.22
CA ASN A 35 -4.55 2.06 -11.67
C ASN A 35 -3.37 2.97 -12.07
N ALA A 36 -2.36 3.06 -11.21
CA ALA A 36 -1.18 3.90 -11.40
C ALA A 36 -0.06 3.16 -12.15
N ASP A 37 0.88 3.93 -12.70
CA ASP A 37 2.18 3.39 -13.12
C ASP A 37 3.10 3.23 -11.89
N ARG A 38 3.97 2.22 -11.91
CA ARG A 38 4.94 1.97 -10.83
C ARG A 38 5.94 3.11 -10.63
N GLN A 39 6.34 3.83 -11.68
CA GLN A 39 7.26 4.98 -11.64
C GLN A 39 8.51 4.77 -10.77
N GLY A 40 9.12 3.58 -10.83
CA GLY A 40 10.32 3.23 -10.05
C GLY A 40 10.07 2.95 -8.56
N ALA A 41 8.81 2.86 -8.12
CA ALA A 41 8.45 2.40 -6.79
C ALA A 41 8.91 0.95 -6.55
N GLU A 42 9.18 0.64 -5.28
CA GLU A 42 9.51 -0.71 -4.84
C GLU A 42 8.32 -1.65 -5.05
N ILE A 43 8.56 -2.81 -5.67
CA ILE A 43 7.49 -3.77 -5.98
C ILE A 43 7.24 -4.66 -4.77
N VAL A 44 6.02 -4.61 -4.25
CA VAL A 44 5.55 -5.51 -3.21
C VAL A 44 5.23 -6.86 -3.83
N SER A 45 5.79 -7.93 -3.26
CA SER A 45 5.55 -9.29 -3.74
C SER A 45 4.22 -9.82 -3.21
N GLY A 46 3.21 -9.87 -4.09
CA GLY A 46 1.89 -10.44 -3.81
C GLY A 46 0.82 -9.41 -3.43
N PRO A 47 -0.41 -9.87 -3.09
CA PRO A 47 -1.52 -8.99 -2.75
C PRO A 47 -1.29 -8.26 -1.43
N LEU A 48 -1.53 -6.95 -1.42
CA LEU A 48 -1.41 -6.10 -0.24
C LEU A 48 -2.73 -6.05 0.54
N LEU A 49 -2.63 -6.20 1.86
CA LEU A 49 -3.74 -6.08 2.81
C LEU A 49 -3.39 -5.05 3.90
N PRO A 50 -4.37 -4.34 4.47
CA PRO A 50 -4.16 -3.61 5.72
C PRO A 50 -3.70 -4.56 6.83
N GLY A 51 -2.68 -4.16 7.58
CA GLY A 51 -2.23 -4.92 8.73
C GLY A 51 -3.36 -5.07 9.75
N MET A 52 -3.60 -6.29 10.23
CA MET A 52 -4.63 -6.54 11.23
C MET A 52 -4.14 -6.10 12.62
N PRO A 53 -4.80 -5.16 13.29
CA PRO A 53 -4.43 -4.80 14.66
C PRO A 53 -4.58 -6.00 15.59
N ASN A 54 -3.57 -6.23 16.44
CA ASN A 54 -3.74 -7.13 17.57
C ASN A 54 -4.25 -6.31 18.77
N LEU A 55 -5.45 -6.62 19.23
CA LEU A 55 -6.13 -5.89 20.32
C LEU A 55 -5.85 -6.45 21.72
N HIS A 56 -5.08 -7.53 21.84
CA HIS A 56 -4.82 -8.18 23.13
C HIS A 56 -3.46 -8.89 23.16
N SER A 57 -2.69 -8.63 24.22
CA SER A 57 -1.49 -9.40 24.60
C SER A 57 -1.36 -9.35 26.11
N HIS A 58 -0.91 -10.46 26.70
CA HIS A 58 -0.43 -10.47 28.09
C HIS A 58 1.09 -10.31 28.11
#